data_AF-A0A661VGA9-F1
#
_entry.id   AF-A0A661VGA9-F1
#
_cell.length_a   1.000
_cell.length_b   1.000
_cell.length_c   1.000
_cell.angle_alpha   90.00
_cell.angle_beta   90.00
_cell.angle_gamma   90.00
#
_symmetry.space_group_name_H-M   'P 1'
#
loop_
_entity.id
_entity.type
_entity.pdbx_description
1 polymer ?
#
loop_
_entity_poly.entity_id
_entity_poly.type
_entity_poly.pdbx_seq_one_letter_code
_entity_poly.pdbx_strand_id
1 'polypeptide(L)'
;MEPPLGNHAELGVWIAVSIVLYALAVNLIWRARPGWAGWPGRALEWLARWRHAPWLGEVLRLLYYVGLPYGVVVLRRVGQPAYMGIPPLEGHALTAGEIILQLLGLAHPDEAWRALWPALGLAAGALSLTALLCWWHTRSLRYLLPGSIPVAGTSPISWWIAFREAAYLQVHWAFYRSGAILLTEDFYSGTALSLVLICLEWALNPAWRTDLRQPFRAEARLSRLALALITALLFYFTRRLWLGILVHWVLDLLYTRLSCILYRVQPGDSPSI
;
A
#
# COMPACT_ATOMS: atom_id res chain seq x y z
N MET A 1 18.56 -10.38 25.80
CA MET A 1 19.40 -10.96 24.74
C MET A 1 19.57 -9.88 23.70
N GLU A 2 20.74 -9.26 23.64
CA GLU A 2 21.06 -8.35 22.55
C GLU A 2 21.11 -9.16 21.24
N PRO A 3 20.44 -8.70 20.16
CA PRO A 3 20.58 -9.34 18.87
C PRO A 3 22.06 -9.28 18.46
N PRO A 4 22.63 -10.36 17.89
CA PRO A 4 23.99 -10.31 17.38
C PRO A 4 24.10 -9.18 16.35
N LEU A 5 25.16 -8.36 16.46
CA LEU A 5 25.41 -7.17 15.63
C LEU A 5 25.30 -7.41 14.12
N GLY A 6 25.41 -8.67 13.65
CA GLY A 6 25.20 -9.06 12.25
C GLY A 6 23.77 -8.85 11.72
N ASN A 7 22.76 -8.84 12.59
CA ASN A 7 21.35 -8.81 12.16
C ASN A 7 20.93 -7.47 11.53
N HIS A 8 21.53 -6.35 11.94
CA HIS A 8 21.19 -5.02 11.41
C HIS A 8 21.69 -4.86 9.97
N ALA A 9 22.94 -5.21 9.72
CA ALA A 9 23.55 -5.16 8.39
C ALA A 9 22.85 -6.13 7.42
N GLU A 10 22.54 -7.35 7.87
CA GLU A 10 21.84 -8.32 7.06
C GLU A 10 20.45 -7.83 6.65
N LEU A 11 19.67 -7.26 7.57
CA LEU A 11 18.35 -6.71 7.26
C LEU A 11 18.43 -5.54 6.25
N GLY A 12 19.41 -4.66 6.43
CA GLY A 12 19.67 -3.55 5.49
C GLY A 12 19.98 -4.04 4.09
N VAL A 13 20.78 -5.10 3.95
CA VAL A 13 21.06 -5.76 2.67
C VAL A 13 19.78 -6.32 2.05
N TRP A 14 18.92 -7.00 2.82
CA TRP A 14 17.66 -7.53 2.30
C TRP A 14 16.70 -6.43 1.82
N ILE A 15 16.65 -5.30 2.52
CA ILE A 15 15.88 -4.12 2.09
C ILE A 15 16.45 -3.57 0.77
N ALA A 16 17.78 -3.42 0.68
CA ALA A 16 18.42 -2.96 -0.56
C ALA A 16 18.15 -3.91 -1.73
N VAL A 17 18.25 -5.23 -1.51
CA VAL A 17 17.92 -6.28 -2.49
C VAL A 17 16.46 -6.16 -2.93
N SER A 18 15.53 -5.94 -1.99
CA SER A 18 14.11 -5.75 -2.29
C SER A 18 13.87 -4.53 -3.20
N ILE A 19 14.48 -3.39 -2.88
CA ILE A 19 14.38 -2.16 -3.69
C ILE A 19 14.96 -2.37 -5.09
N VAL A 20 16.13 -2.99 -5.19
CA VAL A 20 16.77 -3.29 -6.48
C VAL A 20 15.92 -4.23 -7.31
N LEU A 21 15.39 -5.30 -6.70
CA LEU A 21 14.52 -6.26 -7.37
C LEU A 21 13.27 -5.58 -7.91
N TYR A 22 12.62 -4.73 -7.11
CA TYR A 22 11.49 -3.93 -7.56
C TYR A 22 11.86 -3.03 -8.73
N ALA A 23 12.93 -2.24 -8.58
CA ALA A 23 13.36 -1.28 -9.59
C ALA A 23 13.67 -1.98 -10.91
N LEU A 24 14.39 -3.10 -10.89
CA LEU A 24 14.66 -3.90 -12.07
C LEU A 24 13.37 -4.42 -12.71
N ALA A 25 12.48 -5.03 -11.93
CA ALA A 25 11.23 -5.58 -12.43
C ALA A 25 10.36 -4.50 -13.11
N VAL A 26 10.12 -3.36 -12.45
CA VAL A 26 9.26 -2.30 -13.01
C VAL A 26 9.90 -1.62 -14.23
N ASN A 27 11.22 -1.47 -14.26
CA ASN A 27 11.91 -0.89 -15.42
C ASN A 27 11.95 -1.87 -16.60
N LEU A 28 12.11 -3.17 -16.36
CA LEU A 28 12.01 -4.20 -17.40
C LEU A 28 10.61 -4.25 -17.99
N ILE A 29 9.57 -4.28 -17.16
CA ILE A 29 8.16 -4.28 -17.60
C ILE A 29 7.85 -3.01 -18.39
N TRP A 30 8.33 -1.85 -17.92
CA TRP A 30 8.14 -0.59 -18.63
C TRP A 30 8.79 -0.59 -20.02
N ARG A 31 10.02 -1.09 -20.13
CA ARG A 31 10.73 -1.21 -21.41
C ARG A 31 10.11 -2.22 -22.36
N ALA A 32 9.40 -3.22 -21.84
CA ALA A 32 8.71 -4.24 -22.62
C ALA A 32 7.34 -3.82 -23.15
N ARG A 33 6.95 -2.54 -23.00
CA ARG A 33 5.71 -2.02 -23.60
C ARG A 33 5.77 -2.09 -25.13
N PRO A 34 4.62 -2.26 -25.82
CA PRO A 34 4.57 -2.48 -27.26
C PRO A 34 5.32 -1.36 -28.03
N GLY A 35 6.32 -1.75 -28.82
CA GLY A 35 7.16 -0.82 -29.59
C GLY A 35 8.67 -1.05 -29.52
N TRP A 36 9.16 -2.01 -28.72
CA TRP A 36 10.58 -2.35 -28.63
C TRP A 36 10.92 -3.64 -29.38
N ALA A 37 11.72 -3.55 -30.45
CA ALA A 37 12.11 -4.65 -31.35
C ALA A 37 13.21 -5.59 -30.78
N GLY A 38 13.30 -5.72 -29.45
CA GLY A 38 14.32 -6.53 -28.78
C GLY A 38 13.88 -7.96 -28.46
N TRP A 39 14.85 -8.88 -28.30
CA TRP A 39 14.61 -10.21 -27.72
C TRP A 39 13.89 -10.19 -26.35
N PRO A 40 14.22 -9.31 -25.38
CA PRO A 40 13.52 -9.32 -24.08
C PRO A 40 12.06 -8.89 -24.17
N GLY A 41 11.72 -8.00 -25.11
CA GLY A 41 10.32 -7.61 -25.38
C GLY A 41 9.49 -8.79 -25.86
N ARG A 42 10.02 -9.57 -26.83
CA ARG A 42 9.35 -10.77 -27.36
C ARG A 42 9.16 -11.86 -26.30
N ALA A 43 10.14 -12.07 -25.43
CA ALA A 43 10.04 -13.04 -24.33
C ALA A 43 8.94 -12.63 -23.32
N LEU A 44 8.88 -11.35 -22.95
CA LEU A 44 7.85 -10.83 -22.04
C LEU A 44 6.46 -10.82 -22.68
N GLU A 45 6.35 -10.51 -23.98
CA GLU A 45 5.10 -10.64 -24.73
C GLU A 45 4.64 -12.09 -24.88
N TRP A 46 5.57 -13.02 -25.09
CA TRP A 46 5.26 -14.46 -25.08
C TRP A 46 4.77 -14.90 -23.70
N LEU A 47 5.46 -14.49 -22.64
CA LEU A 47 5.08 -14.78 -21.27
C LEU A 47 3.72 -14.16 -20.93
N ALA A 48 3.45 -12.92 -21.34
CA ALA A 48 2.18 -12.24 -21.11
C ALA A 48 1.01 -12.89 -21.87
N ARG A 49 1.28 -13.52 -23.02
CA ARG A 49 0.29 -14.29 -23.80
C ARG A 49 0.05 -15.69 -23.24
N TRP A 50 0.85 -16.15 -22.28
CA TRP A 50 0.67 -17.46 -21.67
C TRP A 50 -0.62 -17.48 -20.84
N ARG A 51 -1.45 -18.53 -20.99
CA ARG A 51 -2.73 -18.70 -20.28
C ARG A 51 -2.61 -18.56 -18.75
N HIS A 52 -1.46 -18.94 -18.20
CA HIS A 52 -1.21 -18.91 -16.75
C HIS A 52 -0.42 -17.67 -16.29
N ALA A 53 -0.15 -16.70 -17.18
CA ALA A 53 0.57 -15.47 -16.85
C ALA A 53 -0.05 -14.68 -15.68
N PRO A 54 -1.39 -14.54 -15.58
CA PRO A 54 -1.98 -13.84 -14.44
C PRO A 54 -1.69 -14.56 -13.11
N TRP A 55 -1.73 -15.89 -13.10
CA TRP A 55 -1.43 -16.68 -11.91
C TRP A 55 0.04 -16.57 -11.50
N LEU A 56 0.96 -16.68 -12.47
CA LEU A 56 2.39 -16.51 -12.21
C LEU A 56 2.68 -15.12 -11.66
N GLY A 57 2.05 -14.08 -12.20
CA GLY A 57 2.15 -12.72 -11.69
C GLY A 57 1.74 -12.61 -10.23
N GLU A 58 0.60 -13.19 -9.86
CA GLU A 58 0.14 -13.18 -8.45
C GLU A 58 1.03 -14.00 -7.52
N VAL A 59 1.58 -15.12 -7.97
CA VAL A 59 2.57 -15.89 -7.18
C VAL A 59 3.84 -15.07 -6.94
N LEU A 60 4.38 -14.42 -7.98
CA LEU A 60 5.56 -13.56 -7.84
C LEU A 60 5.28 -12.38 -6.91
N ARG A 61 4.09 -11.78 -6.99
CA ARG A 61 3.67 -10.71 -6.08
C ARG A 61 3.56 -11.21 -4.65
N LEU A 62 2.93 -12.36 -4.42
CA LEU A 62 2.84 -12.97 -3.09
C LEU A 62 4.24 -13.22 -2.50
N LEU A 63 5.15 -13.80 -3.30
CA LEU A 63 6.53 -14.05 -2.90
C LEU A 63 7.27 -12.75 -2.57
N TYR A 64 7.08 -11.69 -3.35
CA TYR A 64 7.72 -10.40 -3.11
C TYR A 64 7.15 -9.68 -1.87
N TYR A 65 5.82 -9.50 -1.83
CA TYR A 65 5.15 -8.69 -0.81
C TYR A 65 5.04 -9.39 0.56
N VAL A 66 5.01 -10.72 0.59
CA VAL A 66 4.80 -11.50 1.82
C VAL A 66 5.92 -12.51 2.03
N GLY A 67 6.29 -13.26 0.99
CA GLY A 67 7.30 -14.32 1.09
C GLY A 67 8.68 -13.80 1.51
N LEU A 68 9.15 -12.69 0.94
CA LEU A 68 10.42 -12.07 1.28
C LEU A 68 10.42 -11.53 2.73
N PRO A 69 9.46 -10.68 3.15
CA PRO A 69 9.34 -10.28 4.56
C PRO A 69 9.31 -11.45 5.55
N TYR A 70 8.52 -12.48 5.26
CA TYR A 70 8.39 -13.65 6.10
C TYR A 70 9.70 -14.45 6.16
N GLY A 71 10.33 -14.68 5.01
CA GLY A 71 11.59 -15.42 4.93
C GLY A 71 12.73 -14.72 5.70
N VAL A 72 12.81 -13.39 5.62
CA VAL A 72 13.85 -12.62 6.31
C VAL A 72 13.58 -12.53 7.81
N VAL A 73 12.38 -12.12 8.23
CA VAL A 73 12.12 -11.86 9.65
C VAL A 73 11.82 -13.12 10.44
N VAL A 74 11.06 -14.07 9.87
CA VAL A 74 10.60 -15.26 10.60
C VAL A 74 11.60 -16.41 10.44
N LEU A 75 11.94 -16.76 9.19
CA LEU A 75 12.79 -17.94 8.95
C LEU A 75 14.26 -17.67 9.27
N ARG A 76 14.81 -16.54 8.81
CA ARG A 76 16.21 -16.15 9.09
C ARG A 76 16.39 -15.50 10.46
N ARG A 77 15.29 -15.14 11.15
CA ARG A 77 15.29 -14.42 12.44
C ARG A 77 16.05 -13.09 12.38
N VAL A 78 16.06 -12.46 11.21
CA VAL A 78 16.72 -11.18 10.96
C VAL A 78 15.68 -10.08 11.20
N GLY A 79 15.57 -9.68 12.47
CA GLY A 79 14.61 -8.68 12.95
C GLY A 79 13.64 -9.23 13.99
N GLN A 80 12.67 -8.40 14.40
CA GLN A 80 11.65 -8.79 15.38
C GLN A 80 10.24 -8.59 14.80
N PRO A 81 9.35 -9.60 14.90
CA PRO A 81 7.95 -9.46 14.48
C PRO A 81 7.23 -8.27 15.13
N ALA A 82 7.64 -7.89 16.35
CA ALA A 82 7.15 -6.70 17.04
C ALA A 82 7.36 -5.40 16.24
N TYR A 83 8.48 -5.25 15.52
CA TYR A 83 8.73 -4.07 14.68
C TYR A 83 7.88 -4.04 13.41
N MET A 84 7.38 -5.20 12.97
CA MET A 84 6.35 -5.27 11.95
C MET A 84 4.96 -4.91 12.49
N GLY A 85 4.79 -4.76 13.81
CA GLY A 85 3.50 -4.51 14.46
C GLY A 85 2.70 -5.78 14.72
N ILE A 86 3.37 -6.92 14.80
CA ILE A 86 2.79 -8.20 15.22
C ILE A 86 3.07 -8.33 16.72
N PRO A 87 2.04 -8.28 17.58
CA PRO A 87 2.26 -8.44 19.02
C PRO A 87 2.77 -9.85 19.35
N PRO A 88 3.54 -10.00 20.45
CA PRO A 88 3.81 -11.32 20.98
C PRO A 88 2.48 -11.99 21.35
N LEU A 89 2.29 -13.22 20.88
CA LEU A 89 1.15 -14.04 21.31
C LEU A 89 1.50 -14.60 22.68
N GLU A 90 0.75 -14.21 23.70
CA GLU A 90 0.97 -14.69 25.07
C GLU A 90 0.51 -16.14 25.17
N GLY A 91 1.34 -16.99 25.79
CA GLY A 91 1.34 -18.46 25.66
C GLY A 91 0.21 -19.24 26.34
N HIS A 92 -1.00 -18.69 26.40
CA HIS A 92 -2.19 -19.42 26.82
C HIS A 92 -2.93 -19.99 25.61
N ALA A 93 -3.78 -21.00 25.82
CA ALA A 93 -4.66 -21.54 24.78
C ALA A 93 -5.72 -20.49 24.41
N LEU A 94 -5.33 -19.49 23.62
CA LEU A 94 -6.21 -18.43 23.16
C LEU A 94 -7.21 -19.00 22.17
N THR A 95 -8.48 -18.62 22.34
CA THR A 95 -9.52 -18.84 21.35
C THR A 95 -9.23 -18.02 20.09
N ALA A 96 -9.78 -18.44 18.95
CA ALA A 96 -9.62 -17.69 17.69
C ALA A 96 -10.08 -16.23 17.80
N GLY A 97 -11.12 -15.95 18.60
CA GLY A 97 -11.61 -14.60 18.84
C GLY A 97 -10.60 -13.73 19.60
N GLU A 98 -9.98 -14.27 20.64
CA GLU A 98 -8.95 -13.56 21.42
C GLU A 98 -7.71 -13.26 20.58
N ILE A 99 -7.30 -14.19 19.70
CA ILE A 99 -6.19 -13.96 18.76
C ILE A 99 -6.52 -12.77 17.85
N ILE A 100 -7.71 -12.72 17.26
CA ILE A 100 -8.12 -11.61 16.40
C ILE A 100 -8.11 -10.28 17.16
N LEU A 101 -8.67 -10.26 18.37
CA LEU A 101 -8.69 -9.07 19.22
C LEU A 101 -7.26 -8.63 19.58
N GLN A 102 -6.36 -9.56 19.92
CA GLN A 102 -4.98 -9.23 20.26
C GLN A 102 -4.21 -8.68 19.06
N LEU A 103 -4.37 -9.28 17.88
CA LEU A 103 -3.76 -8.81 16.63
C LEU A 103 -4.22 -7.41 16.23
N LEU A 104 -5.49 -7.08 16.49
CA LEU A 104 -6.05 -5.75 16.26
C LEU A 104 -5.69 -4.74 17.36
N GLY A 105 -5.13 -5.19 18.49
CA GLY A 105 -4.90 -4.34 19.66
C GLY A 105 -6.18 -3.99 20.43
N LEU A 106 -7.21 -4.84 20.31
CA LEU A 106 -8.53 -4.70 20.91
C LEU A 106 -8.77 -5.68 22.08
N ALA A 107 -7.77 -6.48 22.47
CA ALA A 107 -7.90 -7.47 23.54
C ALA A 107 -8.11 -6.85 24.93
N HIS A 108 -7.54 -5.65 25.17
CA HIS A 108 -7.68 -4.93 26.44
C HIS A 108 -8.44 -3.62 26.22
N PRO A 109 -9.50 -3.30 26.99
CA PRO A 109 -10.32 -2.10 26.78
C PRO A 109 -9.51 -0.80 26.76
N ASP A 110 -8.53 -0.66 27.66
CA ASP A 110 -7.69 0.55 27.76
C ASP A 110 -6.72 0.69 26.58
N GLU A 111 -6.23 -0.42 26.03
CA GLU A 111 -5.43 -0.42 24.80
C GLU A 111 -6.30 -0.18 23.58
N ALA A 112 -7.47 -0.81 23.54
CA ALA A 112 -8.44 -0.67 22.47
C ALA A 112 -8.84 0.78 22.29
N TRP A 113 -9.16 1.50 23.38
CA TRP A 113 -9.53 2.91 23.31
C TRP A 113 -8.38 3.79 22.79
N ARG A 114 -7.17 3.56 23.28
CA ARG A 114 -5.95 4.26 22.81
C ARG A 114 -5.65 4.00 21.34
N ALA A 115 -5.97 2.82 20.81
CA ALA A 115 -5.79 2.49 19.40
C ALA A 115 -6.93 3.01 18.51
N LEU A 116 -8.19 2.88 18.96
CA LEU A 116 -9.38 3.21 18.19
C LEU A 116 -9.53 4.71 17.98
N TRP A 117 -9.28 5.54 19.00
CA TRP A 117 -9.52 6.98 18.88
C TRP A 117 -8.64 7.66 17.81
N PRO A 118 -7.31 7.46 17.80
CA PRO A 118 -6.47 7.98 16.72
C PRO A 118 -6.83 7.36 15.36
N ALA A 119 -7.20 6.08 15.32
CA ALA A 119 -7.60 5.42 14.08
C ALA A 119 -8.86 6.03 13.48
N LEU A 120 -9.89 6.27 14.30
CA LEU A 120 -11.12 6.92 13.89
C LEU A 120 -10.88 8.36 13.46
N GLY A 121 -10.11 9.13 14.23
CA GLY A 121 -9.78 10.52 13.89
C GLY A 121 -9.02 10.63 12.57
N LEU A 122 -7.99 9.80 12.37
CA LEU A 122 -7.21 9.78 11.13
C LEU A 122 -8.03 9.28 9.95
N ALA A 123 -8.85 8.24 10.12
CA ALA A 123 -9.71 7.74 9.06
C ALA A 123 -10.77 8.78 8.66
N ALA A 124 -11.41 9.44 9.63
CA ALA A 124 -12.38 10.49 9.38
C ALA A 124 -11.74 11.72 8.70
N GLY A 125 -10.56 12.15 9.16
CA GLY A 125 -9.80 13.24 8.54
C GLY A 125 -9.36 12.90 7.12
N ALA A 126 -8.86 11.68 6.91
CA ALA A 126 -8.49 11.16 5.60
C ALA A 126 -9.67 11.15 4.62
N LEU A 127 -10.82 10.63 5.05
CA LEU A 127 -12.03 10.58 4.24
C LEU A 127 -12.55 11.99 3.91
N SER A 128 -12.53 12.89 4.89
CA SER A 128 -12.95 14.28 4.69
C SER A 128 -12.06 15.01 3.70
N LEU A 129 -10.73 14.87 3.83
CA LEU A 129 -9.77 15.45 2.90
C LEU A 129 -9.91 14.84 1.50
N THR A 130 -10.10 13.53 1.42
CA THR A 130 -10.30 12.82 0.14
C THR A 130 -11.57 13.27 -0.55
N ALA A 131 -12.69 13.37 0.18
CA ALA A 131 -13.95 13.89 -0.34
C ALA A 131 -13.80 15.35 -0.81
N LEU A 132 -13.11 16.19 -0.05
CA LEU A 132 -12.82 17.58 -0.40
C LEU A 132 -11.96 17.67 -1.66
N LEU A 133 -10.92 16.85 -1.79
CA LEU A 133 -10.04 16.80 -2.95
C LEU A 133 -10.79 16.31 -4.19
N CYS A 134 -11.58 15.24 -4.10
CA CYS A 134 -12.42 14.77 -5.21
C CYS A 134 -13.45 15.85 -5.62
N TRP A 135 -14.08 16.51 -4.65
CA TRP A 135 -15.01 17.60 -4.91
C TRP A 135 -14.33 18.81 -5.57
N TRP A 136 -13.18 19.23 -5.06
CA TRP A 136 -12.39 20.32 -5.65
C TRP A 136 -11.91 19.96 -7.06
N HIS A 137 -11.40 18.74 -7.25
CA HIS A 137 -10.91 18.25 -8.53
C HIS A 137 -12.03 18.25 -9.58
N THR A 138 -13.17 17.62 -9.26
CA THR A 138 -14.36 17.63 -10.13
C THR A 138 -14.85 19.04 -10.42
N ARG A 139 -14.87 19.95 -9.43
CA ARG A 139 -15.22 21.36 -9.61
C ARG A 139 -14.22 22.08 -10.53
N SER A 140 -12.92 21.89 -10.33
CA SER A 140 -11.86 22.54 -11.12
C SER A 140 -11.86 22.10 -12.59
N LEU A 141 -12.12 20.82 -12.86
CA LEU A 141 -12.25 20.29 -14.21
C LEU A 141 -13.45 20.87 -14.96
N ARG A 142 -14.57 21.14 -14.27
CA ARG A 142 -15.75 21.81 -14.86
C ARG A 142 -15.43 23.21 -15.41
N TYR A 143 -14.44 23.91 -14.83
CA TYR A 143 -14.04 25.24 -15.29
C TYR A 143 -13.02 25.21 -16.44
N LEU A 144 -12.28 24.10 -16.60
CA LEU A 144 -11.17 24.01 -17.56
C LEU A 144 -11.54 23.32 -18.88
N LEU A 145 -12.56 22.45 -18.88
CA LEU A 145 -12.97 21.67 -20.06
C LEU A 145 -14.50 21.72 -20.21
N PRO A 146 -15.05 22.62 -21.05
CA PRO A 146 -16.45 22.58 -21.45
C PRO A 146 -16.63 21.41 -22.43
N GLY A 147 -16.95 20.23 -21.90
CA GLY A 147 -17.16 19.02 -22.70
C GLY A 147 -17.03 17.77 -21.85
N SER A 148 -18.07 16.93 -21.88
CA SER A 148 -18.20 15.67 -21.15
C SER A 148 -16.97 14.78 -21.31
N ILE A 149 -16.12 14.79 -20.30
CA ILE A 149 -14.96 13.89 -20.23
C ILE A 149 -15.52 12.48 -20.01
N PRO A 150 -15.19 11.49 -20.86
CA PRO A 150 -15.52 10.11 -20.58
C PRO A 150 -14.75 9.70 -19.33
N VAL A 151 -15.47 9.65 -18.20
CA VAL A 151 -14.98 9.05 -16.96
C VAL A 151 -14.65 7.61 -17.30
N ALA A 152 -13.36 7.27 -17.33
CA ALA A 152 -12.92 5.89 -17.49
C ALA A 152 -13.64 5.04 -16.44
N GLY A 153 -14.44 4.08 -16.89
CA GLY A 153 -15.37 3.32 -16.06
C GLY A 153 -14.69 2.79 -14.81
N THR A 154 -15.01 3.38 -13.66
CA THR A 154 -14.60 2.88 -12.35
C THR A 154 -15.48 1.67 -12.03
N SER A 155 -15.19 0.54 -12.65
CA SER A 155 -15.78 -0.73 -12.22
C SER A 155 -15.44 -0.94 -10.75
N PRO A 156 -16.42 -1.26 -9.89
CA PRO A 156 -16.17 -1.45 -8.47
C PRO A 156 -15.13 -2.56 -8.29
N ILE A 157 -14.01 -2.22 -7.66
CA ILE A 157 -12.96 -3.19 -7.33
C ILE A 157 -13.59 -4.26 -6.41
N SER A 158 -13.31 -5.54 -6.70
CA SER A 158 -13.72 -6.62 -5.82
C SER A 158 -13.13 -6.40 -4.43
N TRP A 159 -13.97 -6.50 -3.40
CA TRP A 159 -13.56 -6.25 -2.02
C TRP A 159 -12.37 -7.13 -1.60
N TRP A 160 -12.33 -8.36 -2.10
CA TRP A 160 -11.25 -9.30 -1.86
C TRP A 160 -9.93 -8.85 -2.48
N ILE A 161 -9.99 -8.28 -3.69
CA ILE A 161 -8.81 -7.73 -4.36
C ILE A 161 -8.29 -6.54 -3.55
N ALA A 162 -9.16 -5.62 -3.14
CA ALA A 162 -8.77 -4.48 -2.32
C ALA A 162 -8.13 -4.92 -0.98
N PHE A 163 -8.69 -5.94 -0.32
CA PHE A 163 -8.13 -6.49 0.91
C PHE A 163 -6.72 -7.07 0.66
N ARG A 164 -6.57 -7.89 -0.38
CA ARG A 164 -5.28 -8.48 -0.76
C ARG A 164 -4.24 -7.42 -1.05
N GLU A 165 -4.59 -6.38 -1.82
CA GLU A 165 -3.70 -5.26 -2.13
C GLU A 165 -3.28 -4.51 -0.86
N ALA A 166 -4.23 -4.23 0.04
CA ALA A 166 -3.94 -3.62 1.33
C ALA A 166 -2.99 -4.48 2.17
N ALA A 167 -3.24 -5.79 2.25
CA ALA A 167 -2.39 -6.74 2.97
C ALA A 167 -0.96 -6.76 2.39
N TYR A 168 -0.81 -6.86 1.07
CA TYR A 168 0.49 -6.85 0.41
C TYR A 168 1.26 -5.57 0.71
N LEU A 169 0.63 -4.41 0.56
CA LEU A 169 1.31 -3.13 0.78
C LEU A 169 1.67 -2.91 2.25
N GLN A 170 0.80 -3.29 3.18
CA GLN A 170 1.09 -3.13 4.60
C GLN A 170 2.16 -4.09 5.10
N VAL A 171 2.18 -5.34 4.63
CA VAL A 171 3.22 -6.31 5.01
C VAL A 171 4.59 -5.90 4.45
N HIS A 172 4.64 -5.49 3.18
CA HIS A 172 5.86 -4.98 2.57
C HIS A 172 6.37 -3.71 3.23
N TRP A 173 5.46 -2.78 3.56
CA TRP A 173 5.85 -1.60 4.32
C TRP A 173 6.33 -1.94 5.73
N ALA A 174 5.66 -2.88 6.41
CA ALA A 174 6.07 -3.37 7.72
C ALA A 174 7.49 -3.96 7.71
N PHE A 175 7.88 -4.59 6.60
CA PHE A 175 9.25 -5.05 6.38
C PHE A 175 10.25 -3.89 6.32
N TYR A 176 10.04 -2.89 5.45
CA TYR A 176 10.94 -1.72 5.38
C TYR A 176 10.99 -0.96 6.70
N ARG A 177 9.84 -0.83 7.37
CA ARG A 177 9.75 -0.23 8.69
C ARG A 177 10.53 -1.02 9.73
N SER A 178 10.46 -2.34 9.72
CA SER A 178 11.20 -3.15 10.68
C SER A 178 12.71 -2.91 10.60
N GLY A 179 13.26 -2.80 9.39
CA GLY A 179 14.68 -2.47 9.22
C GLY A 179 15.00 -1.01 9.51
N ALA A 180 14.12 -0.08 9.16
CA ALA A 180 14.31 1.32 9.49
C ALA A 180 14.32 1.56 11.02
N ILE A 181 13.42 0.93 11.78
CA ILE A 181 13.39 0.99 13.25
C ILE A 181 14.66 0.40 13.84
N LEU A 182 15.15 -0.72 13.29
CA LEU A 182 16.40 -1.32 13.72
C LEU A 182 17.64 -0.48 13.41
N LEU A 183 17.59 0.35 12.37
CA LEU A 183 18.67 1.25 11.99
C LEU A 183 18.66 2.54 12.82
N THR A 184 17.49 3.09 13.11
CA THR A 184 17.35 4.34 13.87
C THR A 184 17.21 4.12 15.37
N GLU A 185 17.04 2.88 15.81
CA GLU A 185 16.75 2.46 17.19
C GLU A 185 15.51 3.15 17.81
N ASP A 186 14.65 3.71 16.96
CA ASP A 186 13.50 4.51 17.34
C ASP A 186 12.32 4.22 16.42
N PHE A 187 11.15 4.00 17.02
CA PHE A 187 9.93 3.66 16.30
C PHE A 187 9.47 4.80 15.38
N TYR A 188 9.64 6.05 15.83
CA TYR A 188 9.09 7.21 15.15
C TYR A 188 9.94 7.58 13.94
N SER A 189 11.24 7.71 14.15
CA SER A 189 12.25 7.94 13.11
C SER A 189 12.27 6.79 12.11
N GLY A 190 12.17 5.55 12.57
CA GLY A 190 12.10 4.38 11.70
C GLY A 190 10.85 4.35 10.83
N THR A 191 9.70 4.73 11.39
CA THR A 191 8.45 4.87 10.61
C THR A 191 8.60 5.96 9.54
N ALA A 192 9.14 7.12 9.87
CA ALA A 192 9.40 8.19 8.91
C ALA A 192 10.39 7.79 7.82
N LEU A 193 11.51 7.15 8.18
CA LEU A 193 12.51 6.67 7.23
C LEU A 193 11.92 5.62 6.28
N SER A 194 11.08 4.73 6.79
CA SER A 194 10.43 3.71 5.94
C SER A 194 9.48 4.29 4.88
N LEU A 195 8.84 5.43 5.16
CA LEU A 195 8.08 6.18 4.16
C LEU A 195 9.00 6.72 3.07
N VAL A 196 10.17 7.24 3.43
CA VAL A 196 11.19 7.68 2.46
C VAL A 196 11.60 6.51 1.56
N LEU A 197 11.80 5.31 2.10
CA LEU A 197 12.15 4.12 1.32
C LEU A 197 11.04 3.72 0.34
N ILE A 198 9.76 3.77 0.74
CA ILE A 198 8.65 3.54 -0.19
C ILE A 198 8.57 4.62 -1.27
N CYS A 199 8.74 5.89 -0.91
CA CYS A 199 8.76 6.98 -1.87
C CYS A 199 9.91 6.83 -2.87
N LEU A 200 11.08 6.36 -2.42
CA LEU A 200 12.21 6.02 -3.28
C LEU A 200 11.83 4.89 -4.25
N GLU A 201 11.23 3.81 -3.76
CA GLU A 201 10.73 2.70 -4.58
C GLU A 201 9.79 3.21 -5.69
N TRP A 202 8.85 4.09 -5.34
CA TRP A 202 7.94 4.71 -6.31
C TRP A 202 8.64 5.66 -7.29
N ALA A 203 9.63 6.44 -6.83
CA ALA A 203 10.40 7.34 -7.69
C ALA A 203 11.22 6.56 -8.75
N LEU A 204 11.69 5.36 -8.42
CA LEU A 204 12.39 4.46 -9.34
C LEU A 204 11.45 3.85 -10.39
N ASN A 205 10.13 3.89 -10.17
CA ASN A 205 9.14 3.38 -11.10
C ASN A 205 8.87 4.40 -12.23
N PRO A 206 9.18 4.09 -13.50
CA PRO A 206 8.91 5.00 -14.62
C PRO A 206 7.42 5.30 -14.80
N ALA A 207 6.52 4.36 -14.49
CA ALA A 207 5.08 4.59 -14.62
C ALA A 207 4.57 5.64 -13.63
N TRP A 208 5.08 5.63 -12.40
CA TRP A 208 4.76 6.67 -11.42
C TRP A 208 5.19 8.05 -11.91
N ARG A 209 6.42 8.17 -12.42
CA ARG A 209 6.95 9.43 -12.95
C ARG A 209 6.15 9.95 -14.14
N THR A 210 5.67 9.07 -15.03
CA THR A 210 4.84 9.48 -16.17
C THR A 210 3.42 9.83 -15.75
N ASP A 211 2.81 9.06 -14.85
CA ASP A 211 1.43 9.25 -14.44
C ASP A 211 1.26 10.56 -13.65
N LEU A 212 2.25 10.94 -12.82
CA LEU A 212 2.26 12.22 -12.09
C LEU A 212 2.32 13.45 -13.01
N ARG A 213 2.78 13.29 -14.25
CA ARG A 213 2.79 14.38 -15.25
C ARG A 213 1.46 14.52 -15.99
N GLN A 214 0.53 13.59 -15.78
CA GLN A 214 -0.78 13.57 -16.45
C GLN A 214 -1.87 13.82 -15.41
N PRO A 215 -2.59 14.96 -15.45
CA PRO A 215 -3.56 15.34 -14.40
C PRO A 215 -4.54 14.22 -14.02
N PHE A 216 -5.11 13.55 -15.02
CA PHE A 216 -6.08 12.46 -14.82
C PHE A 216 -5.51 11.18 -14.18
N ARG A 217 -4.20 10.93 -14.32
CA ARG A 217 -3.55 9.74 -13.73
C ARG A 217 -2.82 10.07 -12.44
N ALA A 218 -2.45 11.33 -12.25
CA ALA A 218 -1.79 11.83 -11.05
C ALA A 218 -2.67 11.65 -9.82
N GLU A 219 -3.98 11.86 -9.93
CA GLU A 219 -4.93 11.69 -8.82
C GLU A 219 -4.78 10.32 -8.13
N ALA A 220 -4.86 9.22 -8.90
CA ALA A 220 -4.75 7.87 -8.33
C ALA A 220 -3.39 7.63 -7.64
N ARG A 221 -2.31 8.23 -8.15
CA ARG A 221 -0.97 8.14 -7.56
C ARG A 221 -0.86 8.97 -6.27
N LEU A 222 -1.41 10.17 -6.26
CA LEU A 222 -1.45 11.06 -5.10
C LEU A 222 -2.34 10.50 -3.99
N SER A 223 -3.49 9.92 -4.32
CA SER A 223 -4.36 9.21 -3.36
C SER A 223 -3.62 8.05 -2.70
N ARG A 224 -2.81 7.30 -3.46
CA ARG A 224 -1.98 6.23 -2.92
C ARG A 224 -0.87 6.73 -1.99
N LEU A 225 -0.25 7.88 -2.31
CA LEU A 225 0.70 8.55 -1.42
C LEU A 225 0.02 9.02 -0.14
N ALA A 226 -1.16 9.65 -0.24
CA ALA A 226 -1.94 10.06 0.92
C ALA A 226 -2.29 8.86 1.81
N LEU A 227 -2.73 7.74 1.22
CA LEU A 227 -3.06 6.52 1.96
C LEU A 227 -1.84 5.94 2.69
N ALA A 228 -0.65 5.98 2.08
CA ALA A 228 0.59 5.60 2.75
C ALA A 228 0.91 6.53 3.95
N LEU A 229 0.74 7.84 3.81
CA LEU A 229 0.93 8.79 4.91
C LEU A 229 -0.08 8.56 6.05
N ILE A 230 -1.36 8.38 5.73
CA ILE A 230 -2.41 8.12 6.72
C ILE A 230 -2.14 6.82 7.47
N THR A 231 -1.81 5.76 6.75
CA THR A 231 -1.51 4.46 7.37
C THR A 231 -0.20 4.47 8.15
N ALA A 232 0.73 5.35 7.80
CA ALA A 232 1.93 5.59 8.59
C ALA A 232 1.67 6.33 9.90
N LEU A 233 0.84 7.38 9.87
CA LEU A 233 0.35 8.05 11.08
C LEU A 233 -0.46 7.09 11.95
N LEU A 234 -1.31 6.25 11.34
CA LEU A 234 -2.05 5.23 12.07
C LEU A 234 -1.09 4.28 12.79
N PHE A 235 -0.05 3.80 12.11
CA PHE A 235 0.93 2.93 12.74
C PHE A 235 1.73 3.65 13.83
N TYR A 236 2.08 4.92 13.63
CA TYR A 236 2.77 5.75 14.62
C TYR A 236 2.04 5.69 15.98
N PHE A 237 0.71 5.76 15.98
CA PHE A 237 -0.10 5.70 17.19
C PHE A 237 -0.42 4.28 17.67
N THR A 238 -0.72 3.37 16.75
CA THR A 238 -1.30 2.06 17.11
C THR A 238 -0.26 0.96 17.20
N ARG A 239 0.78 1.02 16.36
CA ARG A 239 1.81 -0.02 16.18
C ARG A 239 1.22 -1.41 15.87
N ARG A 240 0.02 -1.49 15.29
CA ARG A 240 -0.65 -2.76 14.95
C ARG A 240 -0.74 -2.94 13.43
N LEU A 241 -0.15 -4.00 12.91
CA LEU A 241 -0.16 -4.32 11.48
C LEU A 241 -1.58 -4.57 10.96
N TRP A 242 -2.33 -5.42 11.65
CA TRP A 242 -3.65 -5.86 11.22
C TRP A 242 -4.68 -4.72 11.21
N LEU A 243 -4.60 -3.82 12.19
CA LEU A 243 -5.41 -2.60 12.18
C LEU A 243 -5.04 -1.72 10.97
N GLY A 244 -3.75 -1.60 10.65
CA GLY A 244 -3.28 -0.92 9.43
C GLY A 244 -3.84 -1.53 8.13
N ILE A 245 -3.84 -2.86 8.02
CA ILE A 245 -4.44 -3.59 6.88
C ILE A 245 -5.94 -3.29 6.78
N LEU A 246 -6.67 -3.41 7.89
CA LEU A 246 -8.10 -3.19 7.92
C LEU A 246 -8.48 -1.76 7.52
N VAL A 247 -7.82 -0.76 8.13
CA VAL A 247 -8.09 0.65 7.81
C VAL A 247 -7.70 0.97 6.38
N HIS A 248 -6.55 0.50 5.90
CA HIS A 248 -6.15 0.69 4.50
C HIS A 248 -7.20 0.11 3.54
N TRP A 249 -7.65 -1.11 3.79
CA TRP A 249 -8.66 -1.79 2.98
C TRP A 249 -9.99 -1.01 2.94
N VAL A 250 -10.48 -0.58 4.10
CA VAL A 250 -11.72 0.20 4.20
C VAL A 250 -11.60 1.54 3.48
N LEU A 251 -10.48 2.26 3.66
CA LEU A 251 -10.24 3.54 3.01
C LEU A 251 -10.17 3.40 1.48
N ASP A 252 -9.53 2.35 0.96
CA ASP A 252 -9.44 2.09 -0.48
C ASP A 252 -10.82 1.80 -1.11
N LEU A 253 -11.64 1.01 -0.41
CA LEU A 253 -13.03 0.77 -0.80
C LEU A 253 -13.87 2.04 -0.78
N LEU A 254 -13.78 2.84 0.28
CA LEU A 254 -14.52 4.09 0.41
C LEU A 254 -14.09 5.10 -0.65
N TYR A 255 -12.79 5.25 -0.90
CA TYR A 255 -12.27 6.10 -1.97
C TYR A 255 -12.84 5.71 -3.33
N THR A 256 -12.80 4.42 -3.66
CA THR A 256 -13.33 3.90 -4.93
C THR A 256 -14.83 4.17 -5.06
N ARG A 257 -15.59 3.98 -3.98
CA ARG A 257 -17.04 4.23 -3.95
C ARG A 257 -17.37 5.71 -4.08
N LEU A 258 -16.72 6.58 -3.30
CA LEU A 258 -16.92 8.03 -3.34
C LEU A 258 -16.55 8.59 -4.70
N SER A 259 -15.42 8.16 -5.26
CA SER A 259 -15.00 8.54 -6.61
C SER A 259 -16.05 8.11 -7.63
N CYS A 260 -16.55 6.87 -7.57
CA CYS A 260 -17.60 6.41 -8.47
C CYS A 260 -18.87 7.26 -8.35
N ILE A 261 -19.33 7.61 -7.14
CA ILE A 261 -20.50 8.46 -6.93
C ILE A 261 -20.27 9.86 -7.50
N LEU A 262 -19.17 10.52 -7.11
CA LEU A 262 -18.87 11.90 -7.52
C LEU A 262 -18.65 12.02 -9.03
N TYR A 263 -18.04 11.01 -9.66
CA TYR A 263 -17.86 10.97 -11.10
C TYR A 263 -19.12 10.52 -11.85
N ARG A 264 -20.00 9.69 -11.27
CA ARG A 264 -21.29 9.29 -11.85
C ARG A 264 -22.35 10.38 -11.78
N VAL A 265 -22.28 11.30 -10.81
CA VAL A 265 -23.11 12.53 -10.74
C VAL A 265 -22.65 13.58 -11.77
N GLN A 266 -22.05 13.15 -12.88
CA GLN A 266 -22.01 13.91 -14.13
C GLN A 266 -23.06 13.37 -15.12
N PRO A 267 -24.35 13.69 -14.96
CA PRO A 267 -25.23 13.75 -16.11
C PRO A 267 -24.69 14.84 -17.03
N GLY A 268 -24.62 14.54 -18.31
CA GLY A 268 -24.93 15.58 -19.27
C GLY A 268 -26.31 16.09 -18.90
N ASP A 269 -26.37 17.35 -18.45
CA ASP A 269 -27.61 18.10 -18.50
C ASP A 269 -28.09 17.99 -19.97
N SER A 270 -29.10 17.15 -20.15
CA SER A 270 -29.69 16.84 -21.45
C SER A 270 -30.45 18.08 -21.95
N PRO A 271 -30.66 18.19 -23.27
CA PRO A 271 -30.82 19.46 -23.96
C PRO A 271 -32.10 20.17 -23.53
N SER A 272 -32.05 21.50 -23.60
CA SER A 272 -33.21 22.38 -23.63
C SER A 272 -34.40 21.75 -24.35
N ILE A 273 -35.52 21.63 -23.64
CA ILE A 273 -36.87 21.70 -24.22
C ILE A 273 -37.53 22.92 -23.58
#